data_AF-A0A1W9KPP0-F1
#
_entry.id   AF-A0A1W9KPP0-F1
#
_cell.length_a   1.000
_cell.length_b   1.000
_cell.length_c   1.000
_cell.angle_alpha   90.00
_cell.angle_beta   90.00
_cell.angle_gamma   90.00
#
_symmetry.space_group_name_H-M   'P 1'
#
loop_
_entity.id
_entity.type
_entity.pdbx_description
1 polymer ?
#
loop_
_entity_poly.entity_id
_entity_poly.type
_entity_poly.pdbx_seq_one_letter_code
_entity_poly.pdbx_strand_id
1 'polypeptide(L)'
;MDPHQKTILADDFGVGFTCHYLVDQHGFEDFGDTNYVIKHMLKGKALLKKPPKKRGAAKSPDFIAVDGLGRLHVLECKGTQSSRTYLKKAMEKGRDQKLNISSTRGTFKTSMVGGLYVPLHKARADAELVFLDPEPNEELIELGKLGRRTIANAVRRVSLSKMLSSVGLWQAATTVFDGTTEFIDPRFVRDIKNFGLRFAGFELNSAADRYEREVEYRSFEPRGRDRSQLDGYMTRLKLSVPENITDLFSKDVISEKGVLPRSVVDQWIGEALSKRRRKYEVTYQKKIVYENDRAAANQPLYKEAHRKIKGSWTESSEAEMNLGKTDYSSVTTGQGFSLEIERRRFE
;
A
#
# COMPACT_ATOMS: atom_id res chain seq x y z
N MET A 1 -29.04 4.49 2.65
CA MET A 1 -27.60 4.31 2.92
C MET A 1 -27.41 4.26 4.42
N ASP A 2 -26.97 3.11 4.91
CA ASP A 2 -26.70 2.85 6.32
C ASP A 2 -25.58 3.78 6.85
N PRO A 3 -25.76 4.48 7.98
CA PRO A 3 -24.69 5.25 8.62
C PRO A 3 -23.38 4.48 8.82
N HIS A 4 -23.46 3.15 8.99
CA HIS A 4 -22.29 2.29 9.19
C HIS A 4 -21.44 2.19 7.92
N GLN A 5 -22.06 2.16 6.74
CA GLN A 5 -21.33 2.12 5.46
C GLN A 5 -20.52 3.40 5.21
N LYS A 6 -20.99 4.56 5.70
CA LYS A 6 -20.29 5.85 5.53
C LYS A 6 -19.04 5.96 6.41
N THR A 7 -19.12 5.46 7.65
CA THR A 7 -17.98 5.43 8.57
C THR A 7 -16.91 4.44 8.10
N ILE A 8 -17.32 3.26 7.63
CA ILE A 8 -16.40 2.25 7.06
C ILE A 8 -15.66 2.83 5.85
N LEU A 9 -16.39 3.51 4.97
CA LEU A 9 -15.81 4.10 3.76
C LEU A 9 -14.82 5.22 4.10
N ALA A 10 -15.07 6.05 5.12
CA ALA A 10 -14.13 7.09 5.54
C ALA A 10 -12.84 6.50 6.15
N ASP A 11 -12.94 5.45 6.95
CA ASP A 11 -11.78 4.78 7.55
C ASP A 11 -10.93 4.08 6.48
N ASP A 12 -11.57 3.36 5.55
CA ASP A 12 -10.88 2.65 4.45
C ASP A 12 -10.26 3.64 3.44
N PHE A 13 -10.97 4.71 3.08
CA PHE A 13 -10.40 5.78 2.24
C PHE A 13 -9.25 6.49 2.95
N GLY A 14 -9.37 6.70 4.28
CA GLY A 14 -8.30 7.30 5.06
C GLY A 14 -7.01 6.48 5.01
N VAL A 15 -7.12 5.16 5.08
CA VAL A 15 -5.99 4.25 4.87
C VAL A 15 -5.50 4.31 3.43
N GLY A 16 -6.38 4.04 2.46
CA GLY A 16 -6.01 3.91 1.05
C GLY A 16 -5.38 5.18 0.48
N PHE A 17 -5.99 6.33 0.70
CA PHE A 17 -5.49 7.62 0.19
C PHE A 17 -4.17 8.04 0.85
N THR A 18 -4.03 7.82 2.16
CA THR A 18 -2.78 8.10 2.88
C THR A 18 -1.64 7.26 2.33
N CYS A 19 -1.87 5.95 2.16
CA CYS A 19 -0.89 5.04 1.59
C CYS A 19 -0.56 5.46 0.16
N HIS A 20 -1.57 5.68 -0.70
CA HIS A 20 -1.38 6.10 -2.09
C HIS A 20 -0.55 7.38 -2.18
N TYR A 21 -0.89 8.43 -1.42
CA TYR A 21 -0.10 9.66 -1.37
C TYR A 21 1.38 9.41 -0.98
N LEU A 22 1.64 8.51 -0.01
CA LEU A 22 3.01 8.16 0.38
C LEU A 22 3.75 7.37 -0.69
N VAL A 23 3.05 6.53 -1.46
CA VAL A 23 3.63 5.90 -2.64
C VAL A 23 3.99 7.03 -3.60
N ASP A 24 3.02 7.79 -4.12
CA ASP A 24 3.16 8.82 -5.16
C ASP A 24 4.20 9.89 -4.84
N GLN A 25 4.10 10.49 -3.66
CA GLN A 25 4.87 11.69 -3.31
C GLN A 25 6.14 11.36 -2.53
N HIS A 26 6.20 10.19 -1.89
CA HIS A 26 7.32 9.84 -1.00
C HIS A 26 8.05 8.57 -1.39
N GLY A 27 7.67 7.90 -2.48
CA GLY A 27 8.34 6.74 -3.02
C GLY A 27 8.27 5.53 -2.11
N PHE A 28 7.18 5.38 -1.35
CA PHE A 28 6.90 4.15 -0.61
C PHE A 28 6.63 3.03 -1.61
N GLU A 29 7.18 1.84 -1.39
CA GLU A 29 7.05 0.70 -2.31
C GLU A 29 6.16 -0.40 -1.73
N ASP A 30 6.36 -0.73 -0.45
CA ASP A 30 5.76 -1.89 0.18
C ASP A 30 5.12 -1.55 1.53
N PHE A 31 4.00 -2.18 1.85
CA PHE A 31 3.31 -2.06 3.14
C PHE A 31 2.98 -3.46 3.67
N GLY A 32 3.34 -3.72 4.91
CA GLY A 32 2.99 -4.95 5.64
C GLY A 32 2.27 -4.60 6.91
N ASP A 33 1.15 -5.29 7.21
CA ASP A 33 0.44 -5.02 8.46
C ASP A 33 1.36 -5.36 9.63
N THR A 34 1.55 -4.40 10.53
CA THR A 34 2.54 -4.53 11.61
C THR A 34 2.36 -5.81 12.40
N ASN A 35 1.12 -6.11 12.80
CA ASN A 35 0.82 -7.29 13.60
C ASN A 35 1.14 -8.60 12.84
N TYR A 36 0.82 -8.64 11.55
CA TYR A 36 1.10 -9.83 10.74
C TYR A 36 2.60 -10.03 10.51
N VAL A 37 3.32 -8.95 10.19
CA VAL A 37 4.79 -8.98 10.03
C VAL A 37 5.44 -9.51 11.31
N ILE A 38 5.08 -8.94 12.46
CA ILE A 38 5.67 -9.32 13.75
C ILE A 38 5.35 -10.77 14.11
N LYS A 39 4.07 -11.16 14.05
CA LYS A 39 3.61 -12.46 14.54
C LYS A 39 4.08 -13.61 13.64
N HIS A 40 3.95 -13.46 12.32
CA HIS A 40 4.11 -14.57 11.38
C HIS A 40 5.46 -14.55 10.66
N MET A 41 5.91 -13.38 10.22
CA MET A 41 7.18 -13.30 9.48
C MET A 41 8.37 -13.32 10.42
N LEU A 42 8.28 -12.56 11.52
CA LEU A 42 9.33 -12.44 12.52
C LEU A 42 9.16 -13.42 13.71
N LYS A 43 8.16 -14.32 13.66
CA LYS A 43 7.89 -15.36 14.67
C LYS A 43 7.80 -14.83 16.10
N GLY A 44 7.23 -13.63 16.29
CA GLY A 44 7.12 -13.01 17.60
C GLY A 44 8.44 -12.57 18.23
N LYS A 45 9.56 -12.61 17.49
CA LYS A 45 10.88 -12.14 17.94
C LYS A 45 10.94 -10.63 18.22
N ALA A 46 9.88 -9.90 17.87
CA ALA A 46 9.66 -8.53 18.24
C ALA A 46 8.43 -8.45 19.15
N LEU A 47 8.62 -8.01 20.39
CA LEU A 47 7.52 -7.81 21.32
C LEU A 47 6.96 -6.39 21.15
N LEU A 48 5.64 -6.28 21.01
CA LEU A 48 4.93 -5.02 21.26
C LEU A 48 4.97 -4.72 22.77
N LYS A 49 5.04 -3.45 23.16
CA LYS A 49 5.16 -3.02 24.58
C LYS A 49 4.06 -3.62 25.46
N LYS A 50 2.87 -3.84 24.90
CA LYS A 50 1.74 -4.50 25.54
C LYS A 50 1.19 -5.57 24.60
N PRO A 51 0.55 -6.64 25.12
CA PRO A 51 -0.19 -7.56 24.29
C PRO A 51 -1.14 -6.77 23.38
N PRO A 52 -1.14 -7.03 22.05
CA PRO A 52 -1.91 -6.24 21.13
C PRO A 52 -3.38 -6.27 21.53
N LYS A 53 -3.94 -5.11 21.87
CA LYS A 53 -5.37 -4.97 22.18
C LYS A 53 -6.10 -4.52 20.92
N LYS A 54 -7.37 -4.93 20.79
CA LYS A 54 -8.25 -4.46 19.70
C LYS A 54 -8.44 -2.93 19.70
N ARG A 55 -8.23 -2.24 20.83
CA ARG A 55 -8.43 -0.79 21.00
C ARG A 55 -7.40 -0.17 21.95
N GLY A 56 -7.17 1.14 21.80
CA GLY A 56 -6.34 1.96 22.70
C GLY A 56 -4.85 2.01 22.31
N ALA A 57 -4.02 2.57 23.20
CA ALA A 57 -2.58 2.79 22.98
C ALA A 57 -1.76 1.48 22.86
N ALA A 58 -2.35 0.34 23.21
CA ALA A 58 -1.74 -1.00 23.04
C ALA A 58 -2.07 -1.63 21.69
N LYS A 59 -2.78 -0.94 20.78
CA LYS A 59 -2.97 -1.39 19.40
C LYS A 59 -1.61 -1.35 18.69
N SER A 60 -1.34 -2.30 17.82
CA SER A 60 -0.22 -2.18 16.88
C SER A 60 -0.51 -1.08 15.86
N PRO A 61 0.49 -0.36 15.38
CA PRO A 61 0.36 0.48 14.20
C PRO A 61 -0.20 -0.30 13.01
N ASP A 62 -0.86 0.39 12.10
CA ASP A 62 -1.45 -0.25 10.93
C ASP A 62 -0.38 -0.92 10.06
N PHE A 63 0.69 -0.20 9.69
CA PHE A 63 1.71 -0.72 8.78
C PHE A 63 3.15 -0.48 9.22
N ILE A 64 4.01 -1.41 8.80
CA ILE A 64 5.41 -1.13 8.54
C ILE A 64 5.56 -1.04 7.02
N ALA A 65 6.17 0.04 6.55
CA ALA A 65 6.40 0.29 5.13
C ALA A 65 7.89 0.32 4.77
N VAL A 66 8.19 0.05 3.51
CA VAL A 66 9.53 0.15 2.90
C VAL A 66 9.48 1.15 1.76
N ASP A 67 10.45 2.05 1.69
CA ASP A 67 10.58 3.01 0.57
C ASP A 67 11.55 2.56 -0.53
N GLY A 68 11.62 3.36 -1.60
CA GLY A 68 12.51 3.15 -2.74
C GLY A 68 14.00 3.06 -2.40
N LEU A 69 14.41 3.53 -1.22
CA LEU A 69 15.78 3.39 -0.72
C LEU A 69 15.95 2.19 0.23
N GLY A 70 14.89 1.42 0.45
CA GLY A 70 14.87 0.29 1.39
C GLY A 70 14.84 0.72 2.86
N ARG A 71 14.49 1.98 3.14
CA ARG A 71 14.32 2.49 4.50
C ARG A 71 12.96 2.06 5.04
N LEU A 72 12.91 1.85 6.35
CA LEU A 72 11.71 1.39 7.03
C LEU A 72 10.95 2.57 7.63
N HIS A 73 9.63 2.50 7.59
CA HIS A 73 8.74 3.50 8.13
C HIS A 73 7.63 2.83 8.94
N VAL A 74 7.25 3.41 10.07
CA VAL A 74 6.03 3.00 10.79
C VAL A 74 4.91 3.94 10.41
N LEU A 75 3.73 3.40 10.11
CA LEU A 75 2.57 4.17 9.69
C LEU A 75 1.31 3.75 10.44
N GLU A 76 0.61 4.73 11.01
CA GLU A 76 -0.78 4.60 11.44
C GLU A 76 -1.62 5.52 10.54
N CYS A 77 -2.75 5.03 10.05
CA CYS A 77 -3.66 5.79 9.21
C CYS A 77 -4.95 6.10 9.96
N LYS A 78 -5.52 7.28 9.72
CA LYS A 78 -6.80 7.73 10.27
C LYS A 78 -7.65 8.31 9.15
N GLY A 79 -8.93 7.95 9.14
CA GLY A 79 -9.93 8.54 8.25
C GLY A 79 -11.06 9.13 9.08
N THR A 80 -11.67 10.22 8.60
CA THR A 80 -12.93 10.70 9.18
C THR A 80 -13.71 11.58 8.22
N GLN A 81 -15.04 11.53 8.33
CA GLN A 81 -15.97 12.49 7.71
C GLN A 81 -16.56 13.47 8.73
N SER A 82 -16.21 13.36 10.01
CA SER A 82 -16.86 14.09 11.10
C SER A 82 -16.42 15.56 11.16
N SER A 83 -15.13 15.81 11.35
CA SER A 83 -14.54 17.16 11.35
C SER A 83 -13.02 17.10 11.39
N ARG A 84 -12.36 18.20 11.03
CA ARG A 84 -10.90 18.38 11.19
C ARG A 84 -10.47 18.32 12.67
N THR A 85 -11.27 18.85 13.59
CA THR A 85 -11.02 18.76 15.04
C THR A 85 -11.04 17.31 15.53
N TYR A 86 -11.97 16.50 15.01
CA TYR A 86 -12.01 15.07 15.30
C TYR A 86 -10.77 14.37 14.71
N LEU A 87 -10.38 14.70 13.48
CA LEU A 87 -9.17 14.18 12.87
C LEU A 87 -7.94 14.47 13.74
N LYS A 88 -7.73 15.73 14.15
CA LYS A 88 -6.61 16.12 15.02
C LYS A 88 -6.53 15.26 16.30
N LYS A 89 -7.65 15.07 16.99
CA LYS A 89 -7.72 14.19 18.18
C LYS A 89 -7.44 12.72 17.86
N ALA A 90 -7.90 12.22 16.71
CA ALA A 90 -7.62 10.86 16.27
C ALA A 90 -6.13 10.67 15.93
N MET A 91 -5.51 11.70 15.36
CA MET A 91 -4.08 11.73 15.02
C MET A 91 -3.21 11.73 16.28
N GLU A 92 -3.58 12.51 17.30
CA GLU A 92 -2.93 12.50 18.62
C GLU A 92 -3.00 11.11 19.26
N LYS A 93 -4.15 10.42 19.22
CA LYS A 93 -4.24 9.02 19.67
C LYS A 93 -3.40 8.06 18.84
N GLY A 94 -3.29 8.30 17.53
CA GLY A 94 -2.42 7.54 16.63
C GLY A 94 -0.95 7.66 17.00
N ARG A 95 -0.51 8.82 17.52
CA ARG A 95 0.85 9.02 18.03
C ARG A 95 1.16 8.02 19.15
N ASP A 96 0.26 7.87 20.12
CA ASP A 96 0.44 6.93 21.23
C ASP A 96 0.48 5.46 20.77
N GLN A 97 -0.31 5.11 19.76
CA GLN A 97 -0.35 3.75 19.21
C GLN A 97 0.98 3.33 18.57
N LYS A 98 1.72 4.28 17.99
CA LYS A 98 3.06 4.01 17.43
C LYS A 98 4.13 3.76 18.47
N LEU A 99 3.99 4.32 19.66
CA LEU A 99 4.90 4.05 20.78
C LEU A 99 4.82 2.60 21.29
N ASN A 100 3.92 1.79 20.73
CA ASN A 100 3.81 0.37 21.05
C ASN A 100 4.76 -0.53 20.24
N ILE A 101 5.45 0.00 19.22
CA ILE A 101 6.46 -0.74 18.44
C ILE A 101 7.86 -0.58 19.05
N SER A 102 8.59 -1.68 19.13
CA SER A 102 9.93 -1.74 19.69
C SER A 102 11.05 -1.56 18.65
N SER A 103 11.73 -0.40 18.59
CA SER A 103 12.81 -0.09 17.63
C SER A 103 14.10 0.50 18.23
N THR A 104 15.28 -0.02 17.84
CA THR A 104 16.55 0.69 18.11
C THR A 104 16.74 1.93 17.23
N ARG A 105 17.63 2.83 17.68
CA ARG A 105 17.99 4.05 16.95
C ARG A 105 18.37 3.74 15.50
N GLY A 106 17.67 4.40 14.59
CA GLY A 106 17.88 4.31 13.15
C GLY A 106 17.19 3.13 12.47
N THR A 107 16.54 2.18 13.16
CA THR A 107 15.84 1.08 12.46
C THR A 107 14.74 1.62 11.55
N PHE A 108 13.88 2.49 12.07
CA PHE A 108 12.89 3.24 11.30
C PHE A 108 13.41 4.64 10.98
N LYS A 109 13.16 5.10 9.75
CA LYS A 109 13.52 6.43 9.28
C LYS A 109 12.50 7.48 9.69
N THR A 110 11.21 7.12 9.69
CA THR A 110 10.10 7.96 10.16
C THR A 110 9.08 7.11 10.92
N SER A 111 8.30 7.75 11.77
CA SER A 111 7.17 7.16 12.47
C SER A 111 6.00 8.09 12.27
N MET A 112 5.14 7.79 11.30
CA MET A 112 4.13 8.73 10.80
C MET A 112 2.72 8.32 11.22
N VAL A 113 1.90 9.31 11.59
CA VAL A 113 0.44 9.17 11.55
C VAL A 113 -0.03 9.95 10.34
N GLY A 114 -0.75 9.32 9.42
CA GLY A 114 -1.42 9.99 8.32
C GLY A 114 -2.92 10.06 8.55
N GLY A 115 -3.53 11.18 8.20
CA GLY A 115 -4.92 11.47 8.53
C GLY A 115 -5.65 12.13 7.38
N LEU A 116 -6.76 11.56 6.95
CA LEU A 116 -7.63 12.12 5.93
C LEU A 116 -8.96 12.59 6.52
N TYR A 117 -9.29 13.85 6.29
CA TYR A 117 -10.63 14.38 6.44
C TYR A 117 -11.30 14.47 5.07
N VAL A 118 -12.43 13.78 4.91
CA VAL A 118 -13.28 13.89 3.72
C VAL A 118 -14.55 14.67 4.09
N PRO A 119 -14.79 15.86 3.53
CA PRO A 119 -15.99 16.63 3.84
C PRO A 119 -17.25 15.94 3.31
N LEU A 120 -18.35 16.10 4.04
CA LEU A 120 -19.68 15.72 3.55
C LEU A 120 -20.09 16.62 2.38
N HIS A 121 -21.00 16.11 1.53
CA HIS A 121 -21.53 16.88 0.41
C HIS A 121 -22.11 18.22 0.88
N LYS A 122 -21.65 19.33 0.28
CA LYS A 122 -21.97 20.74 0.62
C LYS A 122 -21.38 21.27 1.95
N ALA A 123 -20.50 20.52 2.61
CA ALA A 123 -19.72 21.11 3.70
C ALA A 123 -18.83 22.23 3.14
N ARG A 124 -18.67 23.31 3.91
CA ARG A 124 -17.82 24.46 3.51
C ARG A 124 -16.33 24.19 3.67
N ALA A 125 -15.96 23.14 4.40
CA ALA A 125 -14.57 22.80 4.65
C ALA A 125 -14.02 21.93 3.52
N ASP A 126 -12.81 22.21 3.07
CA ASP A 126 -12.10 21.38 2.10
C ASP A 126 -11.64 20.05 2.72
N ALA A 127 -11.39 19.07 1.85
CA ALA A 127 -10.67 17.86 2.22
C ALA A 127 -9.26 18.20 2.72
N GLU A 128 -8.77 17.44 3.67
CA GLU A 128 -7.49 17.72 4.32
C GLU A 128 -6.74 16.41 4.57
N LEU A 129 -5.50 16.35 4.08
CA LEU A 129 -4.56 15.27 4.36
C LEU A 129 -3.45 15.82 5.27
N VAL A 130 -3.27 15.22 6.43
CA VAL A 130 -2.33 15.66 7.46
C VAL A 130 -1.38 14.52 7.83
N PHE A 131 -0.10 14.83 7.97
CA PHE A 131 0.89 13.91 8.50
C PHE A 131 1.51 14.44 9.78
N LEU A 132 1.62 13.59 10.79
CA LEU A 132 2.41 13.81 12.00
C LEU A 132 3.57 12.82 12.03
N ASP A 133 4.80 13.32 12.08
CA ASP A 133 6.02 12.50 12.14
C ASP A 133 6.78 12.70 13.47
N PRO A 134 6.26 12.21 14.61
CA PRO A 134 7.00 12.16 15.85
C PRO A 134 8.24 11.28 15.71
N GLU A 135 9.30 11.64 16.44
CA GLU A 135 10.50 10.80 16.55
C GLU A 135 10.13 9.37 17.00
N PRO A 136 10.74 8.33 16.39
CA PRO A 136 10.55 6.95 16.83
C PRO A 136 10.94 6.78 18.31
N ASN A 137 10.19 5.95 19.05
CA ASN A 137 10.51 5.68 20.45
C ASN A 137 11.76 4.77 20.56
N GLU A 138 12.82 5.30 21.16
CA GLU A 138 14.13 4.66 21.28
C GLU A 138 14.23 3.65 22.44
N GLU A 139 13.30 3.67 23.39
CA GLU A 139 13.35 2.85 24.62
C GLU A 139 13.10 1.35 24.39
N LEU A 140 12.85 0.96 23.14
CA LEU A 140 12.33 -0.35 22.81
C LEU A 140 13.24 -1.02 21.78
N ILE A 141 13.93 -2.11 22.09
CA ILE A 141 15.16 -2.51 21.35
C ILE A 141 14.95 -3.71 20.38
N GLU A 142 13.86 -4.47 20.49
CA GLU A 142 13.80 -5.84 19.92
C GLU A 142 13.75 -5.93 18.39
N LEU A 143 13.00 -5.08 17.66
CA LEU A 143 13.05 -5.14 16.18
C LEU A 143 14.43 -4.76 15.65
N GLY A 144 15.10 -3.84 16.33
CA GLY A 144 16.42 -3.37 15.95
C GLY A 144 17.47 -4.47 15.87
N LYS A 145 17.36 -5.49 16.73
CA LYS A 145 18.27 -6.64 16.76
C LYS A 145 18.15 -7.53 15.51
N LEU A 146 17.02 -7.52 14.82
CA LEU A 146 16.79 -8.35 13.63
C LEU A 146 17.47 -7.77 12.36
N GLY A 147 17.85 -6.49 12.40
CA GLY A 147 18.42 -5.76 11.28
C GLY A 147 17.37 -5.30 10.26
N ARG A 148 17.61 -4.13 9.66
CA ARG A 148 16.66 -3.48 8.75
C ARG A 148 16.30 -4.34 7.54
N ARG A 149 17.27 -5.05 6.96
CA ARG A 149 17.07 -5.91 5.78
C ARG A 149 16.08 -7.03 6.06
N THR A 150 16.19 -7.67 7.23
CA THR A 150 15.28 -8.75 7.65
C THR A 150 13.84 -8.25 7.76
N ILE A 151 13.63 -7.08 8.35
CA ILE A 151 12.30 -6.47 8.48
C ILE A 151 11.77 -6.07 7.10
N ALA A 152 12.59 -5.43 6.26
CA ALA A 152 12.18 -5.03 4.91
C ALA A 152 11.76 -6.24 4.07
N ASN A 153 12.50 -7.34 4.12
CA ASN A 153 12.15 -8.58 3.44
C ASN A 153 10.83 -9.18 3.97
N ALA A 154 10.61 -9.14 5.28
CA ALA A 154 9.36 -9.59 5.88
C ALA A 154 8.16 -8.76 5.41
N VAL A 155 8.31 -7.42 5.37
CA VAL A 155 7.28 -6.50 4.86
C VAL A 155 6.98 -6.78 3.38
N ARG A 156 8.02 -6.92 2.56
CA ARG A 156 7.92 -7.23 1.14
C ARG A 156 7.22 -8.55 0.85
N ARG A 157 7.49 -9.59 1.64
CA ARG A 157 6.77 -10.87 1.52
C ARG A 157 5.29 -10.74 1.85
N VAL A 158 4.94 -9.98 2.89
CA VAL A 158 3.52 -9.69 3.20
C VAL A 158 2.87 -8.90 2.08
N SER A 159 3.55 -7.88 1.55
CA SER A 159 3.05 -7.08 0.43
C SER A 159 2.85 -7.94 -0.83
N LEU A 160 3.82 -8.80 -1.18
CA LEU A 160 3.70 -9.74 -2.30
C LEU A 160 2.54 -10.73 -2.12
N SER A 161 2.41 -11.32 -0.93
CA SER A 161 1.30 -12.21 -0.61
C SER A 161 -0.06 -11.51 -0.79
N LYS A 162 -0.21 -10.28 -0.30
CA LYS A 162 -1.43 -9.49 -0.48
C LYS A 162 -1.74 -9.23 -1.95
N MET A 163 -0.74 -8.85 -2.75
CA MET A 163 -0.93 -8.62 -4.19
C MET A 163 -1.37 -9.89 -4.92
N LEU A 164 -0.70 -11.01 -4.66
CA LEU A 164 -1.09 -12.30 -5.21
C LEU A 164 -2.54 -12.64 -4.84
N SER A 165 -2.92 -12.39 -3.58
CA SER A 165 -4.29 -12.62 -3.13
C SER A 165 -5.31 -11.70 -3.81
N SER A 166 -4.99 -10.41 -4.00
CA SER A 166 -5.89 -9.44 -4.64
C SER A 166 -6.12 -9.73 -6.12
N VAL A 167 -5.16 -10.37 -6.79
CA VAL A 167 -5.33 -10.82 -8.18
C VAL A 167 -5.94 -12.22 -8.29
N GLY A 168 -6.36 -12.84 -7.19
CA GLY A 168 -7.00 -14.16 -7.19
C GLY A 168 -6.04 -15.35 -7.11
N LEU A 169 -4.73 -15.12 -6.94
CA LEU A 169 -3.71 -16.16 -6.79
C LEU A 169 -3.53 -16.54 -5.31
N TRP A 170 -4.62 -16.91 -4.63
CA TRP A 170 -4.66 -17.12 -3.18
C TRP A 170 -3.69 -18.20 -2.70
N GLN A 171 -3.53 -19.27 -3.49
CA GLN A 171 -2.64 -20.36 -3.13
C GLN A 171 -1.17 -19.94 -3.17
N ALA A 172 -0.77 -19.22 -4.23
CA ALA A 172 0.55 -18.63 -4.35
C ALA A 172 0.82 -17.62 -3.22
N ALA A 173 -0.20 -16.83 -2.86
CA ALA A 173 -0.14 -15.89 -1.73
C ALA A 173 0.17 -16.60 -0.41
N THR A 174 -0.52 -17.70 -0.12
CA THR A 174 -0.27 -18.52 1.07
C THR A 174 1.13 -19.13 1.05
N THR A 175 1.59 -19.65 -0.09
CA THR A 175 2.94 -20.24 -0.19
C THR A 175 4.05 -19.22 0.04
N VAL A 176 3.92 -18.00 -0.50
CA VAL A 176 4.85 -16.89 -0.21
C VAL A 176 4.82 -16.51 1.27
N PHE A 177 3.65 -16.60 1.89
CA PHE A 177 3.43 -16.22 3.28
C PHE A 177 4.00 -17.23 4.28
N ASP A 178 3.55 -18.48 4.20
CA ASP A 178 3.90 -19.56 5.13
C ASP A 178 5.25 -20.20 4.79
N GLY A 179 5.66 -20.15 3.52
CA GLY A 179 6.83 -20.85 3.00
C GLY A 179 6.56 -22.34 2.73
N THR A 180 5.31 -22.79 2.84
CA THR A 180 4.89 -24.16 2.56
C THR A 180 3.55 -24.18 1.82
N THR A 181 3.24 -25.29 1.16
CA THR A 181 1.92 -25.57 0.58
C THR A 181 1.16 -26.61 1.40
N GLU A 182 1.44 -26.79 2.70
CA GLU A 182 0.87 -27.91 3.49
C GLU A 182 -0.68 -28.01 3.46
N PHE A 183 -1.36 -26.90 3.17
CA PHE A 183 -2.82 -26.81 3.04
C PHE A 183 -3.33 -26.85 1.59
N ILE A 184 -2.45 -27.11 0.61
CA ILE A 184 -2.70 -26.94 -0.82
C ILE A 184 -2.04 -28.09 -1.60
N ASP A 185 -2.68 -28.54 -2.67
CA ASP A 185 -2.04 -29.46 -3.63
C ASP A 185 -0.79 -28.81 -4.23
N PRO A 186 0.43 -29.34 -3.97
CA PRO A 186 1.67 -28.75 -4.47
C PRO A 186 1.68 -28.56 -5.99
N ARG A 187 0.89 -29.35 -6.75
CA ARG A 187 0.79 -29.24 -8.22
C ARG A 187 0.24 -27.89 -8.67
N PHE A 188 -0.73 -27.33 -7.94
CA PHE A 188 -1.40 -26.08 -8.33
C PHE A 188 -0.47 -24.87 -8.23
N VAL A 189 0.46 -24.92 -7.26
CA VAL A 189 1.46 -23.87 -7.06
C VAL A 189 2.69 -24.12 -7.95
N ARG A 190 3.17 -25.38 -8.04
CA ARG A 190 4.33 -25.78 -8.86
C ARG A 190 4.17 -25.50 -10.35
N ASP A 191 2.93 -25.43 -10.81
CA ASP A 191 2.57 -25.05 -12.17
C ASP A 191 1.52 -23.95 -12.12
N ILE A 192 1.91 -22.83 -11.49
CA ILE A 192 1.08 -21.63 -11.38
C ILE A 192 0.64 -21.12 -12.76
N LYS A 193 1.41 -21.39 -13.83
CA LYS A 193 1.06 -21.05 -15.20
C LYS A 193 -0.22 -21.76 -15.65
N ASN A 194 -0.25 -23.09 -15.54
CA ASN A 194 -1.37 -23.87 -16.06
C ASN A 194 -2.54 -24.00 -15.07
N PHE A 195 -2.28 -23.84 -13.77
CA PHE A 195 -3.32 -23.92 -12.74
C PHE A 195 -3.67 -22.54 -12.20
N GLY A 196 -2.80 -21.92 -11.41
CA GLY A 196 -3.12 -20.68 -10.69
C GLY A 196 -3.60 -19.52 -11.56
N LEU A 197 -2.80 -19.12 -12.54
CA LEU A 197 -3.05 -18.00 -13.44
C LEU A 197 -4.26 -18.27 -14.33
N ARG A 198 -4.32 -19.43 -14.98
CA ARG A 198 -5.48 -19.81 -15.81
C ARG A 198 -6.77 -19.91 -15.00
N PHE A 199 -6.73 -20.53 -13.82
CA PHE A 199 -7.90 -20.61 -12.93
C PHE A 199 -8.38 -19.21 -12.49
N ALA A 200 -7.43 -18.31 -12.23
CA ALA A 200 -7.73 -16.92 -11.91
C ALA A 200 -8.16 -16.08 -13.14
N GLY A 201 -8.21 -16.66 -14.35
CA GLY A 201 -8.68 -16.00 -15.57
C GLY A 201 -7.63 -15.13 -16.26
N PHE A 202 -6.34 -15.40 -16.04
CA PHE A 202 -5.26 -14.71 -16.72
C PHE A 202 -4.84 -15.41 -18.01
N GLU A 203 -4.50 -14.61 -19.01
CA GLU A 203 -3.96 -15.05 -20.29
C GLU A 203 -2.58 -14.44 -20.51
N LEU A 204 -1.68 -15.17 -21.18
CA LEU A 204 -0.34 -14.67 -21.46
C LEU A 204 -0.38 -13.70 -22.64
N ASN A 205 0.03 -12.45 -22.40
CA ASN A 205 0.38 -11.50 -23.43
C ASN A 205 1.89 -11.59 -23.69
N SER A 206 2.27 -12.45 -24.64
CA SER A 206 3.69 -12.72 -24.97
C SER A 206 4.43 -11.50 -25.54
N ALA A 207 3.74 -10.49 -26.05
CA ALA A 207 4.39 -9.27 -26.53
C ALA A 207 4.81 -8.35 -25.36
N ALA A 208 4.13 -8.44 -24.23
CA ALA A 208 4.37 -7.61 -23.05
C ALA A 208 5.13 -8.33 -21.94
N ASP A 209 5.41 -9.63 -22.07
CA ASP A 209 5.95 -10.52 -21.02
C ASP A 209 5.11 -10.49 -19.73
N ARG A 210 3.77 -10.51 -19.88
CA ARG A 210 2.82 -10.38 -18.76
C ARG A 210 1.60 -11.26 -18.94
N TYR A 211 1.09 -11.72 -17.80
CA TYR A 211 -0.23 -12.33 -17.72
C TYR A 211 -1.25 -11.23 -17.47
N GLU A 212 -2.33 -11.19 -18.25
CA GLU A 212 -3.35 -10.15 -18.19
C GLU A 212 -4.73 -10.75 -17.97
N ARG A 213 -5.54 -10.06 -17.18
CA ARG A 213 -6.94 -10.38 -16.97
C ARG A 213 -7.74 -9.10 -17.04
N GLU A 214 -8.82 -9.13 -17.81
CA GLU A 214 -9.78 -8.03 -17.86
C GLU A 214 -11.10 -8.41 -17.20
N VAL A 215 -11.64 -7.49 -16.43
CA VAL A 215 -12.98 -7.59 -15.85
C VAL A 215 -13.75 -6.37 -16.28
N GLU A 216 -14.86 -6.58 -16.98
CA GLU A 216 -15.75 -5.52 -17.44
C GLU A 216 -17.01 -5.50 -16.56
N TYR A 217 -17.42 -4.31 -16.11
CA TYR A 217 -18.69 -4.11 -15.43
C TYR A 217 -19.44 -2.91 -15.97
N ARG A 218 -20.76 -3.02 -15.99
CA ARG A 218 -21.69 -1.97 -16.44
C ARG A 218 -22.43 -1.41 -15.26
N SER A 219 -22.45 -0.09 -15.13
CA SER A 219 -23.27 0.64 -14.17
C SER A 219 -24.21 1.60 -14.90
N PHE A 220 -25.36 1.86 -14.30
CA PHE A 220 -26.24 2.97 -14.68
C PHE A 220 -26.22 3.98 -13.55
N GLU A 221 -25.84 5.22 -13.86
CA GLU A 221 -25.65 6.25 -12.85
C GLU A 221 -26.51 7.48 -13.14
N PRO A 222 -27.09 8.13 -12.11
CA PRO A 222 -27.90 9.32 -12.29
C PRO A 222 -27.16 10.44 -13.01
N ARG A 223 -27.83 11.08 -13.97
CA ARG A 223 -27.31 12.29 -14.61
C ARG A 223 -27.47 13.48 -13.68
N GLY A 224 -26.43 13.75 -12.89
CA GLY A 224 -26.44 14.84 -11.91
C GLY A 224 -27.41 14.57 -10.75
N ARG A 225 -28.36 15.49 -10.50
CA ARG A 225 -29.33 15.35 -9.39
C ARG A 225 -30.61 14.63 -9.77
N ASP A 226 -30.87 14.51 -11.07
CA ASP A 226 -32.07 13.84 -11.56
C ASP A 226 -31.84 12.33 -11.57
N ARG A 227 -32.60 11.61 -10.74
CA ARG A 227 -32.54 10.15 -10.66
C ARG A 227 -33.39 9.45 -11.72
N SER A 228 -34.21 10.20 -12.45
CA SER A 228 -35.03 9.65 -13.53
C SER A 228 -34.24 9.47 -14.83
N GLN A 229 -33.13 10.18 -14.99
CA GLN A 229 -32.22 10.04 -16.12
C GLN A 229 -30.96 9.28 -15.69
N LEU A 230 -30.70 8.15 -16.34
CA LEU A 230 -29.52 7.32 -16.09
C LEU A 230 -28.60 7.35 -17.30
N ASP A 231 -27.31 7.55 -17.04
CA ASP A 231 -26.24 7.40 -18.01
C ASP A 231 -25.57 6.03 -17.81
N GLY A 232 -25.37 5.27 -18.90
CA GLY A 232 -24.65 4.01 -18.89
C GLY A 232 -23.13 4.21 -18.84
N TYR A 233 -22.46 3.55 -17.92
CA TYR A 233 -21.00 3.53 -17.82
C TYR A 233 -20.46 2.11 -17.87
N MET A 234 -19.42 1.95 -18.68
CA MET A 234 -18.61 0.76 -18.74
C MET A 234 -17.32 1.04 -17.99
N THR A 235 -16.98 0.19 -17.04
CA THR A 235 -15.67 0.23 -16.42
C THR A 235 -14.97 -1.08 -16.69
N ARG A 236 -13.77 -0.97 -17.24
CA ARG A 236 -12.83 -2.05 -17.49
C ARG A 236 -11.75 -1.99 -16.42
N LEU A 237 -11.57 -3.10 -15.72
CA LEU A 237 -10.47 -3.34 -14.80
C LEU A 237 -9.50 -4.29 -15.49
N LYS A 238 -8.29 -3.83 -15.77
CA LYS A 238 -7.21 -4.68 -16.29
C LYS A 238 -6.19 -4.95 -15.19
N LEU A 239 -5.94 -6.22 -14.93
CA LEU A 239 -4.94 -6.71 -14.00
C LEU A 239 -3.79 -7.29 -14.80
N SER A 240 -2.55 -6.92 -14.49
CA SER A 240 -1.39 -7.53 -15.14
C SER A 240 -0.35 -8.00 -14.13
N VAL A 241 0.06 -9.25 -14.28
CA VAL A 241 1.06 -9.96 -13.45
C VAL A 241 2.30 -10.18 -14.32
N PRO A 242 3.53 -9.96 -13.82
CA PRO A 242 4.72 -10.14 -14.63
C PRO A 242 4.96 -11.64 -14.92
N GLU A 243 5.38 -12.00 -16.14
CA GLU A 243 5.55 -13.41 -16.52
C GLU A 243 6.53 -14.14 -15.62
N ASN A 244 7.62 -13.47 -15.23
CA ASN A 244 8.67 -14.04 -14.37
C ASN A 244 8.19 -14.41 -12.94
N ILE A 245 6.93 -14.16 -12.59
CA ILE A 245 6.34 -14.73 -11.38
C ILE A 245 6.33 -16.27 -11.43
N THR A 246 6.26 -16.86 -12.62
CA THR A 246 6.23 -18.32 -12.79
C THR A 246 7.52 -18.97 -12.30
N ASP A 247 8.65 -18.26 -12.40
CA ASP A 247 9.96 -18.75 -11.99
C ASP A 247 10.00 -19.03 -10.48
N LEU A 248 9.37 -18.13 -9.70
CA LEU A 248 9.28 -18.23 -8.24
C LEU A 248 8.54 -19.49 -7.78
N PHE A 249 7.61 -19.98 -8.59
CA PHE A 249 6.79 -21.13 -8.27
C PHE A 249 7.07 -22.35 -9.14
N SER A 250 8.20 -22.35 -9.86
CA SER A 250 8.58 -23.47 -10.71
C SER A 250 8.80 -24.76 -9.91
N LYS A 251 8.69 -25.90 -10.60
CA LYS A 251 8.92 -27.23 -10.02
C LYS A 251 10.32 -27.40 -9.43
N ASP A 252 11.30 -26.66 -9.92
CA ASP A 252 12.69 -26.72 -9.46
C ASP A 252 12.93 -25.90 -8.19
N VAL A 253 12.05 -24.93 -7.93
CA VAL A 253 12.11 -24.06 -6.75
C VAL A 253 11.28 -24.61 -5.59
N ILE A 254 10.04 -25.04 -5.87
CA ILE A 254 9.16 -25.62 -4.86
C ILE A 254 9.45 -27.10 -4.73
N SER A 255 9.81 -27.53 -3.52
CA SER A 255 10.09 -28.94 -3.24
C SER A 255 8.86 -29.83 -3.47
N GLU A 256 9.07 -31.15 -3.55
CA GLU A 256 7.95 -32.10 -3.64
C GLU A 256 6.98 -32.01 -2.45
N LYS A 257 7.49 -31.58 -1.29
CA LYS A 257 6.69 -31.33 -0.09
C LYS A 257 6.03 -29.95 -0.08
N GLY A 258 6.12 -29.19 -1.18
CA GLY A 258 5.50 -27.89 -1.30
C GLY A 258 6.23 -26.77 -0.56
N VAL A 259 7.50 -26.95 -0.21
CA VAL A 259 8.25 -25.93 0.55
C VAL A 259 8.84 -24.91 -0.43
N LEU A 260 8.53 -23.64 -0.19
CA LEU A 260 9.13 -22.48 -0.86
C LEU A 260 10.08 -21.77 0.11
N PRO A 261 11.41 -21.88 -0.07
CA PRO A 261 12.36 -21.23 0.82
C PRO A 261 12.22 -19.71 0.81
N ARG A 262 12.12 -19.09 1.99
CA ARG A 262 12.01 -17.63 2.14
C ARG A 262 13.16 -16.86 1.46
N SER A 263 14.35 -17.44 1.43
CA SER A 263 15.52 -16.86 0.76
C SER A 263 15.32 -16.72 -0.75
N VAL A 264 14.64 -17.67 -1.39
CA VAL A 264 14.33 -17.63 -2.82
C VAL A 264 13.32 -16.52 -3.11
N VAL A 265 12.28 -16.38 -2.28
CA VAL A 265 11.32 -15.27 -2.37
C VAL A 265 12.04 -13.93 -2.21
N ASP A 266 12.88 -13.80 -1.18
CA ASP A 266 13.64 -12.57 -0.91
C ASP A 266 14.58 -12.22 -2.08
N GLN A 267 15.19 -13.22 -2.72
CA GLN A 267 16.03 -13.05 -3.91
C GLN A 267 15.21 -12.57 -5.10
N TRP A 268 14.09 -13.25 -5.42
CA TRP A 268 13.22 -12.88 -6.54
C TRP A 268 12.71 -11.45 -6.41
N ILE A 269 12.26 -11.06 -5.21
CA ILE A 269 11.83 -9.68 -4.93
C ILE A 269 13.01 -8.71 -5.13
N GLY A 270 14.19 -9.04 -4.62
CA GLY A 270 15.39 -8.23 -4.79
C GLY A 270 15.76 -8.00 -6.26
N GLU A 271 15.69 -9.04 -7.08
CA GLU A 271 15.94 -8.96 -8.53
C GLU A 271 14.90 -8.10 -9.24
N ALA A 272 13.61 -8.30 -8.97
CA ALA A 272 12.53 -7.50 -9.52
C ALA A 272 12.70 -6.01 -9.20
N LEU A 273 13.00 -5.69 -7.93
CA LEU A 273 13.25 -4.32 -7.48
C LEU A 273 14.51 -3.74 -8.13
N SER A 274 15.59 -4.52 -8.29
CA SER A 274 16.84 -4.04 -8.89
C SER A 274 16.68 -3.64 -10.37
N LYS A 275 15.89 -4.41 -11.13
CA LYS A 275 15.58 -4.12 -12.54
C LYS A 275 14.75 -2.85 -12.68
N ARG A 276 13.83 -2.63 -11.73
CA ARG A 276 12.92 -1.47 -11.74
C ARG A 276 13.58 -0.20 -11.20
N ARG A 277 14.28 -0.24 -10.07
CA ARG A 277 14.96 0.93 -9.48
C ARG A 277 15.91 1.64 -10.44
N ARG A 278 16.50 0.94 -11.42
CA ARG A 278 17.35 1.51 -12.47
C ARG A 278 16.60 2.41 -13.46
N LYS A 279 15.27 2.34 -13.54
CA LYS A 279 14.45 3.04 -14.52
C LYS A 279 13.85 4.37 -14.03
N TYR A 280 14.13 4.84 -12.80
CA TYR A 280 13.36 5.94 -12.20
C TYR A 280 14.19 7.00 -11.47
N GLU A 281 14.13 8.24 -11.96
CA GLU A 281 14.50 9.46 -11.20
C GLU A 281 13.40 10.51 -11.41
N VAL A 282 12.71 10.92 -10.35
CA VAL A 282 11.79 12.06 -10.38
C VAL A 282 12.31 13.16 -9.46
N THR A 283 12.18 14.41 -9.93
CA THR A 283 12.49 15.63 -9.18
C THR A 283 11.20 16.39 -8.94
N TYR A 284 10.84 16.64 -7.67
CA TYR A 284 9.74 17.53 -7.34
C TYR A 284 10.18 18.61 -6.35
N GLN A 285 9.45 19.74 -6.36
CA GLN A 285 9.68 20.87 -5.46
C GLN A 285 8.74 20.76 -4.25
N LYS A 286 9.29 20.72 -3.02
CA LYS A 286 8.52 20.67 -1.78
C LYS A 286 8.48 22.04 -1.11
N LYS A 287 7.28 22.52 -0.74
CA LYS A 287 7.08 23.65 0.19
C LYS A 287 6.91 23.10 1.61
N ILE A 288 7.73 23.55 2.55
CA ILE A 288 7.64 23.15 3.97
C ILE A 288 7.13 24.35 4.77
N VAL A 289 6.08 24.14 5.56
CA VAL A 289 5.49 25.16 6.43
C VAL A 289 5.82 24.78 7.88
N TYR A 290 6.41 25.70 8.63
CA TYR A 290 6.71 25.53 10.06
C TYR A 290 5.75 26.41 10.87
N GLU A 291 5.11 25.84 11.88
CA GLU A 291 4.35 26.56 12.89
C GLU A 291 5.30 26.81 14.07
N ASN A 292 5.61 28.08 14.38
CA ASN A 292 6.44 28.40 15.54
C ASN A 292 5.58 28.41 16.80
N ASP A 293 5.98 27.64 17.80
CA ASP A 293 5.34 27.52 19.13
C ASP A 293 5.51 28.76 20.03
N ARG A 294 5.77 29.94 19.46
CA ARG A 294 5.88 31.18 20.22
C ARG A 294 4.66 32.04 20.02
N ALA A 295 3.83 32.06 21.06
CA ALA A 295 2.83 33.08 21.33
C ALA A 295 3.46 34.48 21.33
N ALA A 296 3.61 35.10 20.16
CA ALA A 296 3.75 36.53 20.00
C ALA A 296 3.58 36.91 18.52
N ALA A 297 2.59 37.77 18.25
CA ALA A 297 2.35 38.52 17.02
C ALA A 297 1.85 37.75 15.77
N ASN A 298 0.52 37.65 15.65
CA ASN A 298 -0.41 37.75 14.50
C ASN A 298 0.01 37.56 13.02
N GLN A 299 1.19 37.09 12.67
CA GLN A 299 1.51 36.63 11.32
C GLN A 299 2.43 35.41 11.41
N PRO A 300 2.05 34.24 10.87
CA PRO A 300 2.96 33.11 10.77
C PRO A 300 4.18 33.54 9.95
N LEU A 301 5.37 33.44 10.53
CA LEU A 301 6.61 33.67 9.80
C LEU A 301 6.91 32.43 8.95
N TYR A 302 6.56 32.50 7.66
CA TYR A 302 6.84 31.46 6.69
C TYR A 302 8.32 31.50 6.28
N LYS A 303 9.02 30.36 6.32
CA LYS A 303 10.35 30.22 5.73
C LYS A 303 10.30 29.15 4.65
N GLU A 304 10.48 29.55 3.40
CA GLU A 304 10.52 28.63 2.26
C GLU A 304 11.85 27.88 2.22
N ALA A 305 11.79 26.56 2.08
CA ALA A 305 12.96 25.70 1.94
C ALA A 305 12.78 24.77 0.75
N HIS A 306 13.58 24.97 -0.29
CA HIS A 306 13.60 24.11 -1.47
C HIS A 306 14.55 22.93 -1.24
N ARG A 307 14.05 21.70 -1.32
CA ARG A 307 14.87 20.49 -1.22
C ARG A 307 14.63 19.58 -2.41
N LYS A 308 15.67 19.26 -3.17
CA LYS A 308 15.63 18.18 -4.16
C LYS A 308 15.57 16.85 -3.42
N ILE A 309 14.50 16.09 -3.64
CA ILE A 309 14.36 14.72 -3.15
C ILE A 309 14.33 13.82 -4.40
N LYS A 310 15.21 12.81 -4.45
CA LYS A 310 15.16 11.77 -5.48
C LYS A 310 14.19 10.69 -5.03
N GLY A 311 13.15 10.43 -5.82
CA GLY A 311 12.20 9.33 -5.63
C GLY A 311 11.90 8.65 -6.96
N SER A 312 11.46 7.40 -6.92
CA SER A 312 11.12 6.60 -8.09
C SER A 312 9.61 6.43 -8.23
N TRP A 313 9.02 6.85 -9.36
CA TRP A 313 7.62 6.59 -9.71
C TRP A 313 7.44 6.42 -11.22
N THR A 314 6.50 5.55 -11.61
CA THR A 314 5.87 5.59 -12.95
C THR A 314 4.41 5.90 -12.73
N GLU A 315 4.00 7.07 -13.19
CA GLU A 315 2.67 7.25 -13.73
C GLU A 315 2.87 7.22 -15.24
N SER A 316 2.37 6.20 -15.94
CA SER A 316 2.23 6.29 -17.38
C SER A 316 0.97 7.11 -17.64
N SER A 317 1.08 8.43 -17.56
CA SER A 317 0.13 9.34 -18.18
C SER A 317 0.55 9.60 -19.63
N GLU A 318 0.71 8.53 -20.41
CA GLU A 318 0.58 8.65 -21.87
C GLU A 318 -0.89 8.48 -22.21
N ALA A 319 -1.66 9.53 -21.91
CA ALA A 319 -2.87 9.83 -22.63
C ALA A 319 -2.83 11.32 -22.92
N GLU A 320 -2.43 11.68 -24.14
CA GLU A 320 -2.80 12.97 -24.70
C GLU A 320 -4.30 13.19 -24.42
N MET A 321 -4.61 14.30 -23.75
CA MET A 321 -5.97 14.72 -23.46
C MET A 321 -6.69 15.02 -24.77
N ASN A 322 -7.21 13.99 -25.41
CA ASN A 322 -8.35 14.13 -26.30
C ASN A 322 -9.60 14.24 -25.41
N LEU A 323 -10.18 15.44 -25.39
CA LEU A 323 -11.46 15.75 -24.76
C LEU A 323 -12.55 14.81 -25.31
N GLY A 324 -12.73 13.66 -24.66
CA GLY A 324 -13.72 12.66 -25.02
C GLY A 324 -13.86 11.54 -23.98
N LYS A 325 -14.71 11.76 -22.96
CA LYS A 325 -15.49 10.77 -22.18
C LYS A 325 -14.83 9.49 -21.60
N THR A 326 -13.50 9.41 -21.50
CA THR A 326 -12.83 8.25 -20.86
C THR A 326 -11.98 8.69 -19.67
N ASP A 327 -12.33 8.22 -18.48
CA ASP A 327 -11.51 8.37 -17.28
C ASP A 327 -10.56 7.16 -17.19
N TYR A 328 -9.25 7.39 -17.12
CA TYR A 328 -8.25 6.33 -17.01
C TYR A 328 -7.35 6.54 -15.78
N SER A 329 -7.03 5.46 -15.08
CA SER A 329 -6.07 5.45 -13.98
C SER A 329 -5.29 4.14 -13.96
N SER A 330 -4.00 4.17 -13.62
CA SER A 330 -3.18 2.98 -13.49
C SER A 330 -2.26 3.08 -12.28
N VAL A 331 -1.97 1.92 -11.67
CA VAL A 331 -0.96 1.79 -10.62
C VAL A 331 -0.14 0.54 -10.86
N THR A 332 1.18 0.65 -10.73
CA THR A 332 2.10 -0.48 -10.87
C THR A 332 3.01 -0.59 -9.64
N THR A 333 3.11 -1.78 -9.07
CA THR A 333 3.91 -2.02 -7.85
C THR A 333 5.39 -2.20 -8.15
N GLY A 334 6.23 -2.14 -7.12
CA GLY A 334 7.68 -2.38 -7.25
C GLY A 334 8.03 -3.78 -7.78
N GLN A 335 7.14 -4.77 -7.58
CA GLN A 335 7.28 -6.15 -8.06
C GLN A 335 6.71 -6.33 -9.47
N GLY A 336 6.03 -5.33 -10.03
CA GLY A 336 5.52 -5.33 -11.39
C GLY A 336 4.15 -5.91 -11.62
N PHE A 337 3.33 -5.91 -10.57
CA PHE A 337 1.88 -6.06 -10.72
C PHE A 337 1.30 -4.71 -11.14
N SER A 338 0.34 -4.68 -12.06
CA SER A 338 -0.41 -3.46 -12.38
C SER A 338 -1.91 -3.67 -12.32
N LEU A 339 -2.59 -2.59 -11.96
CA LEU A 339 -4.03 -2.43 -11.98
C LEU A 339 -4.31 -1.21 -12.83
N GLU A 340 -5.14 -1.37 -13.85
CA GLU A 340 -5.57 -0.29 -14.73
C GLU A 340 -7.09 -0.24 -14.71
N ILE A 341 -7.64 0.96 -14.57
CA ILE A 341 -9.06 1.23 -14.56
C ILE A 341 -9.34 2.19 -15.70
N GLU A 342 -10.14 1.75 -16.64
CA GLU A 342 -10.67 2.57 -17.72
C GLU A 342 -12.18 2.65 -17.55
N ARG A 343 -12.73 3.86 -17.52
CA ARG A 343 -14.15 4.09 -17.42
C ARG A 343 -14.60 4.94 -18.60
N ARG A 344 -15.58 4.45 -19.34
CA ARG A 344 -16.15 5.12 -20.51
C ARG A 344 -17.67 5.11 -20.45
N ARG A 345 -18.30 6.19 -20.90
CA ARG A 345 -19.75 6.20 -21.11
C ARG A 345 -20.10 5.31 -22.30
N PHE A 346 -21.14 4.50 -22.19
CA PHE A 346 -21.71 3.76 -23.34
C PHE A 346 -23.11 4.29 -23.66
N GLU A 347 -23.50 4.17 -24.93
CA GLU A 347 -24.82 4.57 -25.43
C GLU A 347 -25.84 3.44 -25.29
#